data_AF-S2P663-F1
#
_entry.id   AF-S2P663-F1
#
_cell.length_a   1.000
_cell.length_b   1.000
_cell.length_c   1.000
_cell.angle_alpha   90.00
_cell.angle_beta   90.00
_cell.angle_gamma   90.00
#
_symmetry.space_group_name_H-M   'P 1'
#
loop_
_entity.id
_entity.type
_entity.pdbx_description
1 polymer ?
#
loop_
_entity_poly.entity_id
_entity_poly.type
_entity_poly.pdbx_seq_one_letter_code
_entity_poly.pdbx_strand_id
1 'polypeptide(L)'
;MVDTEARLIILNNKWPNANELPFQAAHECAHILNGDNGKLRYTNQYTKSRTENGANQRALSIIVPMYFADIPEESANIDQFMNDLAIPQWLEDSAVQCIERFYENY
;
A
#
# COMPACT_ATOMS: atom_id res chain seq x y z
N MET A 1 -10.39 -6.15 -3.25
CA MET A 1 -11.29 -6.97 -2.42
C MET A 1 -10.54 -8.22 -2.07
N VAL A 2 -10.63 -8.60 -0.81
CA VAL A 2 -9.93 -9.73 -0.23
C VAL A 2 -10.90 -10.59 0.55
N ASP A 3 -10.75 -11.89 0.38
CA ASP A 3 -11.32 -12.91 1.26
C ASP A 3 -10.15 -13.49 2.04
N THR A 4 -10.01 -13.10 3.32
CA THR A 4 -8.83 -13.47 4.11
C THR A 4 -8.85 -14.95 4.53
N GLU A 5 -10.04 -15.54 4.65
CA GLU A 5 -10.21 -16.97 4.96
C GLU A 5 -9.80 -17.84 3.77
N ALA A 6 -10.25 -17.48 2.56
CA ALA A 6 -9.86 -18.16 1.33
C ALA A 6 -8.48 -17.75 0.81
N ARG A 7 -7.84 -16.74 1.42
CA ARG A 7 -6.60 -16.10 0.97
C ARG A 7 -6.66 -15.68 -0.51
N LEU A 8 -7.81 -15.14 -0.91
CA LEU A 8 -8.11 -14.75 -2.29
C LEU A 8 -8.12 -13.24 -2.41
N ILE A 9 -7.31 -12.71 -3.32
CA ILE A 9 -7.31 -11.29 -3.71
C ILE A 9 -7.95 -11.15 -5.09
N ILE A 10 -8.89 -10.21 -5.20
CA ILE A 10 -9.54 -9.86 -6.46
C ILE A 10 -9.26 -8.39 -6.76
N LEU A 11 -8.59 -8.16 -7.89
CA LEU A 11 -8.28 -6.85 -8.45
C LEU A 11 -9.05 -6.64 -9.74
N ASN A 12 -9.59 -5.43 -9.93
CA ASN A 12 -10.27 -5.05 -11.16
C ASN A 12 -9.28 -4.41 -12.13
N ASN A 13 -8.81 -5.14 -13.14
CA ASN A 13 -7.90 -4.59 -14.14
C ASN A 13 -8.55 -3.51 -15.06
N LYS A 14 -9.86 -3.26 -14.93
CA LYS A 14 -10.56 -2.13 -15.56
C LYS A 14 -10.83 -1.00 -14.55
N TRP A 15 -10.05 -0.90 -13.49
CA TRP A 15 -10.15 0.21 -12.53
C TRP A 15 -9.87 1.54 -13.24
N PRO A 16 -10.61 2.64 -12.93
CA PRO A 16 -10.47 3.91 -13.66
C PRO A 16 -9.05 4.48 -13.67
N ASN A 17 -8.29 4.23 -12.61
CA ASN A 17 -6.91 4.65 -12.47
C ASN A 17 -6.00 3.45 -12.25
N ALA A 18 -5.43 2.90 -13.33
CA ALA A 18 -4.60 1.70 -13.25
C ALA A 18 -3.37 1.86 -12.35
N ASN A 19 -2.89 3.09 -12.12
CA ASN A 19 -1.75 3.36 -11.24
C ASN A 19 -2.07 3.06 -9.77
N GLU A 20 -3.34 3.00 -9.35
CA GLU A 20 -3.71 2.59 -7.99
C GLU A 20 -3.57 1.08 -7.78
N LEU A 21 -3.53 0.27 -8.85
CA LEU A 21 -3.57 -1.18 -8.75
C LEU A 21 -2.40 -1.78 -7.95
N PRO A 22 -1.14 -1.32 -8.08
CA PRO A 22 -0.05 -1.83 -7.26
C PRO A 22 -0.27 -1.58 -5.77
N PHE A 23 -0.69 -0.38 -5.39
CA PHE A 23 -0.95 -0.05 -3.98
C PHE A 23 -2.18 -0.80 -3.44
N GLN A 24 -3.25 -0.92 -4.24
CA GLN A 24 -4.40 -1.76 -3.90
C GLN A 24 -3.97 -3.22 -3.70
N ALA A 25 -3.14 -3.78 -4.57
CA ALA A 25 -2.65 -5.15 -4.42
C ALA A 25 -1.88 -5.32 -3.10
N ALA A 26 -1.00 -4.38 -2.76
CA ALA A 26 -0.25 -4.38 -1.50
C ALA A 26 -1.19 -4.27 -0.28
N HIS A 27 -2.24 -3.44 -0.35
CA HIS A 27 -3.26 -3.28 0.69
C HIS A 27 -4.06 -4.56 0.93
N GLU A 28 -4.52 -5.22 -0.14
CA GLU A 28 -5.25 -6.47 -0.01
C GLU A 28 -4.35 -7.62 0.50
N CYS A 29 -3.07 -7.65 0.09
CA CYS A 29 -2.07 -8.55 0.68
C CYS A 29 -1.88 -8.27 2.17
N ALA A 30 -1.84 -7.00 2.57
CA ALA A 30 -1.65 -6.61 3.95
C ALA A 30 -2.77 -7.13 4.86
N HIS A 31 -4.03 -7.13 4.42
CA HIS A 31 -5.12 -7.74 5.19
C HIS A 31 -4.88 -9.22 5.51
N ILE A 32 -4.40 -10.00 4.53
CA ILE A 32 -4.06 -11.41 4.75
C ILE A 32 -2.88 -11.54 5.72
N LEU A 33 -1.83 -10.73 5.53
CA LEU A 33 -0.62 -10.79 6.35
C LEU A 33 -0.84 -10.32 7.80
N ASN A 34 -1.76 -9.38 8.02
CA ASN A 34 -2.15 -8.91 9.35
C ASN A 34 -3.04 -9.91 10.11
N GLY A 35 -3.57 -10.94 9.42
CA GLY A 35 -4.52 -11.88 10.01
C GLY A 35 -5.91 -11.25 10.24
N ASP A 36 -6.27 -10.27 9.41
CA ASP A 36 -7.60 -9.66 9.46
C ASP A 36 -8.66 -10.70 9.09
N ASN A 37 -9.87 -10.58 9.64
CA ASN A 37 -10.91 -11.60 9.49
C ASN A 37 -12.04 -11.14 8.56
N GLY A 38 -12.41 -12.01 7.62
CA GLY A 38 -13.60 -11.88 6.79
C GLY A 38 -13.33 -11.40 5.36
N LYS A 39 -14.41 -10.92 4.72
CA LYS A 39 -14.39 -10.41 3.34
C LYS A 39 -14.31 -8.89 3.37
N LEU A 40 -13.13 -8.35 3.09
CA LEU A 40 -12.88 -6.91 3.10
C LEU A 40 -12.86 -6.40 1.66
N ARG A 41 -13.42 -5.21 1.46
CA ARG A 41 -13.41 -4.55 0.16
C ARG A 41 -12.56 -3.31 0.30
N TYR A 42 -11.60 -3.14 -0.62
CA TYR A 42 -11.10 -1.81 -0.93
C TYR A 42 -12.30 -0.89 -1.18
N THR A 43 -12.52 0.07 -0.29
CA THR A 43 -13.49 1.13 -0.49
C THR A 43 -12.76 2.45 -0.40
N ASN A 44 -13.03 3.36 -1.34
CA ASN A 44 -12.55 4.75 -1.27
C ASN A 44 -13.12 5.53 -0.06
N GLN A 45 -13.84 4.87 0.85
CA GLN A 45 -14.60 5.48 1.92
C GLN A 45 -14.09 5.02 3.28
N TYR A 46 -13.26 5.86 3.89
CA TYR A 46 -13.33 6.30 5.30
C TYR A 46 -13.65 5.27 6.37
N THR A 47 -13.35 3.99 6.20
CA THR A 47 -13.43 3.04 7.29
C THR A 47 -12.19 3.28 8.13
N LYS A 48 -12.26 4.27 9.04
CA LYS A 48 -11.28 4.59 10.08
C LYS A 48 -11.14 3.45 11.12
N SER A 49 -11.23 2.20 10.68
CA SER A 49 -11.01 1.05 11.52
C SER A 49 -9.49 0.86 11.68
N ARG A 50 -9.07 0.34 12.83
CA ARG A 50 -7.67 0.00 13.07
C ARG A 50 -7.15 -1.00 12.02
N THR A 51 -8.04 -1.84 11.49
CA THR A 51 -7.79 -2.80 10.41
C THR A 51 -7.35 -2.13 9.11
N GLU A 52 -8.13 -1.17 8.58
CA GLU A 52 -7.77 -0.49 7.32
C GLU A 52 -6.50 0.36 7.48
N ASN A 53 -6.32 1.03 8.62
CA ASN A 53 -5.09 1.76 8.89
C ASN A 53 -3.87 0.83 8.96
N GLY A 54 -4.02 -0.33 9.61
CA GLY A 54 -2.97 -1.36 9.66
C GLY A 54 -2.66 -1.94 8.29
N ALA A 55 -3.66 -2.12 7.44
CA ALA A 55 -3.47 -2.56 6.06
C ALA A 55 -2.72 -1.52 5.23
N ASN A 56 -3.07 -0.24 5.30
CA ASN A 56 -2.36 0.85 4.61
C ASN A 56 -0.89 0.93 5.03
N GLN A 57 -0.60 0.88 6.34
CA GLN A 57 0.77 0.93 6.86
C GLN A 57 1.60 -0.27 6.38
N ARG A 58 1.01 -1.47 6.42
CA ARG A 58 1.69 -2.69 5.95
C ARG A 58 1.85 -2.68 4.43
N ALA A 59 0.91 -2.12 3.67
CA ALA A 59 1.03 -1.94 2.23
C ALA A 59 2.23 -1.07 1.85
N LEU A 60 2.44 0.06 2.56
CA LEU A 60 3.64 0.89 2.40
C LEU A 60 4.92 0.10 2.66
N SER A 61 4.95 -0.71 3.72
CA SER A 61 6.12 -1.56 4.03
C SER A 61 6.40 -2.66 2.99
N ILE A 62 5.42 -3.01 2.16
CA ILE A 62 5.59 -3.95 1.04
C ILE A 62 6.10 -3.20 -0.19
N ILE A 63 5.45 -2.08 -0.54
CA ILE A 63 5.67 -1.41 -1.83
C ILE A 63 6.92 -0.54 -1.84
N VAL A 64 7.30 0.07 -0.71
CA VAL A 64 8.48 0.95 -0.63
C VAL A 64 9.77 0.21 -0.99
N PRO A 65 10.09 -0.95 -0.38
CA PRO A 65 11.29 -1.70 -0.77
C PRO A 65 11.26 -2.17 -2.23
N MET A 66 10.08 -2.45 -2.78
CA MET A 66 9.96 -2.86 -4.19
C MET A 66 10.19 -1.70 -5.15
N TYR A 67 9.71 -0.51 -4.82
CA TYR A 67 9.83 0.68 -5.67
C TYR A 67 11.24 1.27 -5.63
N PHE A 68 11.84 1.34 -4.45
CA PHE A 68 13.14 2.00 -4.22
C PHE A 68 14.33 1.04 -4.25
N ALA A 69 14.14 -0.24 -4.59
CA ALA A 69 15.19 -1.28 -4.59
C ALA A 69 16.47 -0.87 -5.34
N ASP A 70 16.30 -0.17 -6.47
CA ASP A 70 17.38 0.26 -7.35
C ASP A 70 17.52 1.80 -7.42
N ILE A 71 16.93 2.51 -6.45
CA ILE A 71 16.97 3.97 -6.37
C ILE A 71 17.81 4.36 -5.16
N PRO A 72 18.96 5.04 -5.33
CA PRO A 72 19.75 5.49 -4.19
C PRO A 72 19.05 6.62 -3.44
N GLU A 73 19.34 6.79 -2.15
CA GLU A 73 18.64 7.73 -1.25
C GLU A 73 18.63 9.17 -1.80
N GLU A 74 19.75 9.63 -2.36
CA GLU A 74 19.87 10.97 -2.94
C GLU A 74 18.98 11.21 -4.17
N SER A 75 18.49 10.14 -4.78
CA SER A 75 17.56 10.18 -5.93
C SER A 75 16.12 9.82 -5.53
N ALA A 76 15.87 9.51 -4.26
CA ALA A 76 14.54 9.20 -3.78
C ALA A 76 13.63 10.43 -3.87
N ASN A 77 12.48 10.27 -4.52
CA ASN A 77 11.50 11.34 -4.71
C ASN A 77 10.11 10.86 -4.30
N ILE A 78 9.63 11.39 -3.16
CA ILE A 78 8.33 11.01 -2.61
C ILE A 78 7.16 11.41 -3.51
N ASP A 79 7.20 12.61 -4.10
CA ASP A 79 6.14 13.07 -5.00
C ASP A 79 6.02 12.15 -6.21
N GLN A 80 7.15 11.73 -6.78
CA GLN A 80 7.19 10.79 -7.89
C GLN A 80 6.60 9.43 -7.48
N PHE A 81 7.03 8.89 -6.33
CA PHE A 81 6.52 7.63 -5.80
C PHE A 81 5.01 7.64 -5.54
N MET A 82 4.51 8.70 -4.87
CA MET A 82 3.09 8.85 -4.56
C MET A 82 2.26 9.01 -5.84
N ASN A 83 2.77 9.75 -6.84
CA ASN A 83 2.08 9.94 -8.11
C ASN A 83 2.07 8.67 -8.97
N ASP A 84 3.20 7.97 -9.09
CA ASP A 84 3.34 6.78 -9.94
C ASP A 84 2.44 5.63 -9.48
N LEU A 85 2.25 5.52 -8.17
CA LEU A 85 1.42 4.48 -7.56
C LEU A 85 0.03 5.01 -7.13
N ALA A 86 -0.29 6.26 -7.51
CA ALA A 86 -1.51 6.96 -7.15
C ALA A 86 -1.92 6.79 -5.68
N ILE A 87 -0.93 6.88 -4.79
CA ILE A 87 -1.13 6.73 -3.34
C ILE A 87 -1.90 7.95 -2.83
N PRO A 88 -2.96 7.77 -2.02
CA PRO A 88 -3.71 8.90 -1.48
C PRO A 88 -2.82 9.87 -0.68
N GLN A 89 -2.97 11.17 -0.93
CA GLN A 89 -2.15 12.22 -0.28
C GLN A 89 -2.14 12.15 1.25
N TRP A 90 -3.25 11.73 1.88
CA TRP A 90 -3.34 11.62 3.34
C TRP A 90 -2.44 10.53 3.94
N LEU A 91 -1.80 9.68 3.11
CA LEU A 91 -0.78 8.72 3.53
C LEU A 91 0.65 9.25 3.41
N GLU A 92 0.85 10.47 2.91
CA GLU A 92 2.19 11.05 2.66
C GLU A 92 3.10 10.96 3.89
N ASP A 93 2.65 11.42 5.06
CA ASP A 93 3.43 11.34 6.30
C ASP A 93 3.88 9.90 6.65
N SER A 94 3.02 8.91 6.37
CA SER A 94 3.34 7.50 6.59
C SER A 94 4.29 6.95 5.53
N ALA A 95 4.17 7.43 4.29
CA ALA A 95 5.06 7.09 3.19
C ALA A 95 6.47 7.64 3.46
N VAL A 96 6.61 8.91 3.87
CA VAL A 96 7.89 9.52 4.27
C VAL A 96 8.60 8.64 5.30
N GLN A 97 7.92 8.35 6.42
CA GLN A 97 8.49 7.54 7.50
C GLN A 97 8.89 6.13 7.04
N CYS A 98 8.14 5.54 6.11
CA CYS A 98 8.46 4.21 5.59
C CYS A 98 9.68 4.24 4.66
N ILE A 99 9.83 5.30 3.85
CA ILE A 99 10.97 5.51 2.96
C ILE A 99 12.24 5.79 3.76
N GLU A 100 12.17 6.68 4.76
CA GLU A 100 13.29 6.97 5.66
C GLU A 100 13.80 5.69 6.34
N ARG A 101 12.89 4.89 6.92
CA ARG A 101 13.23 3.60 7.53
C ARG A 101 13.79 2.59 6.54
N PHE A 102 13.36 2.63 5.28
CA PHE A 102 13.92 1.75 4.26
C PHE A 102 15.41 2.06 4.08
N TYR A 103 15.78 3.32 3.90
CA TYR A 103 17.19 3.70 3.71
C TYR A 103 18.05 3.60 4.98
N GLU A 104 17.47 3.77 6.19
CA GLU A 104 18.22 3.55 7.44
C GLU A 104 18.71 2.10 7.65
N ASN A 105 18.10 1.12 6.97
CA ASN A 105 18.41 -0.30 7.14
C ASN A 105 19.32 -0.88 6.02
N TYR A 106 19.80 -0.04 5.10
CA TYR A 106 20.71 -0.40 3.99
C TYR A 106 22.06 0.32 4.13
#